data_AF-A0A959E9B9-F1
#
_entry.id   AF-A0A959E9B9-F1
#
_cell.length_a   1.000
_cell.length_b   1.000
_cell.length_c   1.000
_cell.angle_alpha   90.00
_cell.angle_beta   90.00
_cell.angle_gamma   90.00
#
_symmetry.space_group_name_H-M   'P 1'
#
loop_
_entity.id
_entity.type
_entity.pdbx_description
1 polymer ?
#
loop_
_entity_poly.entity_id
_entity_poly.type
_entity_poly.pdbx_seq_one_letter_code
_entity_poly.pdbx_strand_id
1 'polypeptide(L)'
;MADRQTEMQRAAYELNLTYFPKDEWGLLRLLRDFKLFRKGGRRRMSHLLQKKDGLLEMNLHIFDYQYTISTGKTSHTYKQTVFFVESKKLALPEFWM
;
A
#
# COMPACT_ATOMS: atom_id res chain seq x y z
N MET A 1 22.57 4.74 6.89
CA MET A 1 21.22 4.89 6.32
C MET A 1 20.34 3.89 7.06
N ALA A 2 19.38 4.36 7.85
CA ALA A 2 18.45 3.46 8.53
C ALA A 2 17.75 2.61 7.46
N ASP A 3 17.81 1.29 7.62
CA ASP A 3 17.22 0.35 6.66
C ASP A 3 15.71 0.58 6.63
N ARG A 4 15.13 0.86 5.45
CA ARG A 4 13.69 1.19 5.28
C ARG A 4 12.79 0.16 5.97
N GLN A 5 13.24 -1.09 5.98
CA GLN A 5 12.61 -2.19 6.69
C GLN A 5 12.55 -1.95 8.21
N THR A 6 13.63 -1.51 8.85
CA THR A 6 13.66 -1.17 10.28
C THR A 6 12.68 -0.04 10.61
N GLU A 7 12.59 0.98 9.77
CA GLU A 7 11.62 2.07 9.95
C GLU A 7 10.18 1.56 9.86
N MET A 8 9.89 0.68 8.89
CA MET A 8 8.56 0.10 8.75
C MET A 8 8.22 -0.87 9.88
N GLN A 9 9.18 -1.65 10.37
CA GLN A 9 8.99 -2.52 11.53
C GLN A 9 8.69 -1.71 12.79
N ARG A 10 9.40 -0.60 12.99
CA ARG A 10 9.12 0.33 14.09
C ARG A 10 7.72 0.94 13.98
N ALA A 11 7.35 1.42 12.79
CA ALA A 11 5.99 1.93 12.55
C ALA A 11 4.93 0.85 12.78
N ALA A 12 5.20 -0.39 12.41
CA ALA A 12 4.32 -1.52 12.67
C ALA A 12 4.07 -1.69 14.18
N TYR A 13 5.15 -1.66 14.96
CA TYR A 13 5.09 -1.78 16.41
C TYR A 13 4.33 -0.61 17.05
N GLU A 14 4.64 0.63 16.67
CA GLU A 14 4.00 1.84 17.21
C GLU A 14 2.50 1.91 16.88
N LEU A 15 2.09 1.42 15.71
CA LEU A 15 0.70 1.44 15.24
C LEU A 15 -0.08 0.13 15.55
N ASN A 16 0.56 -0.83 16.22
CA ASN A 16 0.02 -2.16 16.48
C ASN A 16 -0.49 -2.85 15.19
N LEU A 17 0.35 -2.84 14.15
CA LEU A 17 0.15 -3.48 12.86
C LEU A 17 1.13 -4.65 12.70
N THR A 18 0.76 -5.64 11.90
CA THR A 18 1.65 -6.74 11.54
C THR A 18 2.49 -6.37 10.31
N TYR A 19 3.81 -6.52 10.39
CA TYR A 19 4.74 -6.25 9.29
C TYR A 19 5.02 -7.48 8.46
N PHE A 20 5.04 -7.30 7.14
CA PHE A 20 5.40 -8.30 6.15
C PHE A 20 6.34 -7.69 5.09
N PRO A 21 7.44 -8.36 4.73
CA PRO A 21 8.42 -7.81 3.80
C PRO A 21 7.89 -7.68 2.36
N LYS A 22 6.93 -8.53 1.96
CA LYS A 22 6.35 -8.59 0.62
C LYS A 22 4.83 -8.79 0.70
N ASP A 23 4.16 -8.55 -0.43
CA ASP A 23 2.74 -8.90 -0.60
C ASP A 23 2.57 -10.42 -0.71
N GLU A 24 2.28 -11.09 0.40
CA GLU A 24 2.05 -12.54 0.43
C GLU A 24 0.58 -12.93 0.15
N TRP A 25 -0.37 -11.97 0.21
CA TRP A 25 -1.82 -12.27 0.08
C TRP A 25 -2.44 -11.82 -1.24
N GLY A 26 -1.65 -11.28 -2.18
CA GLY A 26 -2.16 -10.77 -3.44
C GLY A 26 -3.01 -9.50 -3.26
N LEU A 27 -2.68 -8.66 -2.28
CA LEU A 27 -3.31 -7.35 -2.08
C LEU A 27 -3.23 -6.51 -3.35
N LEU A 28 -2.11 -6.58 -4.08
CA LEU A 28 -1.96 -5.86 -5.35
C LEU A 28 -3.03 -6.26 -6.37
N ARG A 29 -3.51 -7.52 -6.35
CA ARG A 29 -4.58 -7.99 -7.23
C ARG A 29 -5.94 -7.37 -6.89
N LEU A 30 -6.23 -7.22 -5.60
CA LEU A 30 -7.47 -6.60 -5.10
C LEU A 30 -7.50 -5.09 -5.42
N LEU A 31 -6.35 -4.43 -5.40
CA LEU A 31 -6.26 -2.99 -5.64
C LEU A 31 -6.20 -2.59 -7.14
N ARG A 32 -6.25 -3.56 -8.07
CA ARG A 32 -6.06 -3.31 -9.51
C ARG A 32 -7.08 -2.36 -10.12
N ASP A 33 -8.27 -2.22 -9.53
CA ASP A 33 -9.32 -1.37 -10.07
C ASP A 33 -9.08 0.12 -9.78
N PHE A 34 -8.27 0.45 -8.77
CA PHE A 34 -7.91 1.82 -8.46
C PHE A 34 -6.89 2.38 -9.46
N LYS A 35 -7.10 3.64 -9.89
CA LYS A 35 -6.29 4.35 -10.90
C LYS A 35 -4.78 4.26 -10.66
N LEU A 36 -4.34 4.34 -9.40
CA LEU A 36 -2.93 4.26 -9.02
C LEU A 36 -2.28 2.94 -9.47
N PHE A 37 -2.98 1.83 -9.30
CA PHE A 37 -2.45 0.50 -9.61
C PHE A 37 -2.66 0.10 -11.07
N ARG A 38 -3.37 0.93 -11.85
CA ARG A 38 -3.49 0.81 -13.31
C ARG A 38 -2.38 1.57 -14.05
N LYS A 39 -1.70 2.50 -13.37
CA LYS A 39 -0.70 3.38 -13.97
C LYS A 39 0.66 2.68 -14.11
N GLY A 40 1.34 2.93 -15.25
CA GLY A 40 2.67 2.42 -15.53
C GLY A 40 2.82 0.89 -15.53
N GLY A 41 4.06 0.42 -15.55
CA GLY A 41 4.44 -1.00 -15.49
C GLY A 41 5.45 -1.29 -14.37
N ARG A 42 5.98 -2.52 -14.33
CA ARG A 42 6.98 -2.98 -13.33
C ARG A 42 6.61 -2.64 -11.88
N ARG A 43 5.34 -2.88 -11.56
CA ARG A 43 4.74 -2.55 -10.25
C ARG A 43 5.33 -3.46 -9.18
N ARG A 44 5.69 -2.91 -8.03
CA ARG A 44 6.18 -3.66 -6.88
C ARG A 44 5.60 -3.09 -5.60
N MET A 45 5.09 -3.97 -4.75
CA MET A 45 4.67 -3.69 -3.39
C MET A 45 5.70 -4.31 -2.43
N SER A 46 6.12 -3.57 -1.41
CA SER A 46 7.06 -4.03 -0.37
C SER A 46 6.67 -3.44 0.99
N HIS A 47 7.19 -4.02 2.07
CA HIS A 47 7.00 -3.50 3.44
C HIS A 47 5.52 -3.28 3.81
N LEU A 48 4.73 -4.33 3.68
CA LEU A 48 3.31 -4.31 3.98
C LEU A 48 3.08 -4.34 5.49
N LEU A 49 2.44 -3.31 6.01
CA LEU A 49 1.82 -3.26 7.33
C LEU A 49 0.35 -3.59 7.18
N GLN A 50 -0.16 -4.50 8.01
CA GLN A 50 -1.55 -4.93 7.94
C GLN A 50 -2.17 -5.00 9.33
N LYS A 51 -3.43 -4.57 9.43
CA LYS A 51 -4.32 -4.91 10.54
C LYS A 51 -5.65 -5.36 9.97
N LYS A 52 -6.05 -6.57 10.33
CA LYS A 52 -7.36 -7.15 9.99
C LYS A 52 -8.16 -7.25 11.27
N ASP A 53 -9.35 -6.68 11.28
CA ASP A 53 -10.33 -6.95 12.32
C ASP A 53 -10.97 -8.32 12.08
N GLY A 54 -11.13 -9.12 13.14
CA GLY A 54 -11.70 -10.48 13.08
C GLY A 54 -13.12 -10.53 12.52
N LEU A 55 -13.86 -9.42 12.57
CA LEU A 55 -15.21 -9.29 12.03
C LEU A 55 -15.27 -8.61 10.65
N LEU A 56 -14.12 -8.35 10.00
CA LEU A 56 -14.01 -7.59 8.74
C LEU A 56 -14.70 -6.21 8.82
N GLU A 57 -14.78 -5.61 9.99
CA GLU A 57 -15.35 -4.26 10.12
C GLU A 57 -14.40 -3.19 9.58
N MET A 58 -13.09 -3.43 9.72
CA MET A 58 -12.02 -2.56 9.26
C MET A 58 -10.76 -3.36 8.93
N ASN A 59 -10.27 -3.19 7.70
CA ASN A 59 -8.99 -3.68 7.21
C ASN A 59 -8.12 -2.49 6.86
N LEU A 60 -6.90 -2.47 7.41
CA LEU A 60 -5.94 -1.41 7.19
C LEU A 60 -4.66 -1.99 6.60
N HIS A 61 -4.16 -1.34 5.55
CA HIS A 61 -2.93 -1.70 4.86
C HIS A 61 -2.07 -0.46 4.62
N ILE A 62 -0.79 -0.53 4.97
CA ILE A 62 0.20 0.48 4.61
C ILE A 62 1.35 -0.21 3.91
N PHE A 63 1.78 0.27 2.74
CA PHE A 63 2.86 -0.39 2.02
C PHE A 63 3.63 0.58 1.14
N ASP A 64 4.87 0.24 0.84
CA ASP A 64 5.62 0.92 -0.20
C ASP A 64 5.21 0.37 -1.56
N TYR A 65 4.87 1.29 -2.45
CA TYR A 65 4.49 1.00 -3.82
C TYR A 65 5.40 1.72 -4.78
N GLN A 66 5.87 1.00 -5.80
CA GLN A 66 6.57 1.59 -6.92
C GLN A 66 5.97 1.15 -8.24
N TYR A 67 6.04 2.06 -9.21
CA TYR A 67 5.70 1.79 -10.60
C TYR A 67 6.57 2.64 -11.52
N THR A 68 6.81 2.14 -12.73
CA THR A 68 7.63 2.83 -13.72
C THR A 68 6.76 3.28 -14.89
N ILE A 69 6.87 4.55 -15.26
CA ILE A 69 6.33 5.08 -16.50
C ILE A 69 7.48 5.18 -17.49
N SER A 70 7.35 4.51 -18.64
CA SER A 70 8.31 4.61 -19.74
C SER A 70 7.58 4.97 -21.02
N THR A 71 8.11 5.97 -21.74
CA THR A 71 7.58 6.48 -23.02
C THR A 71 8.58 6.24 -24.16
N GLY A 72 9.43 5.22 -24.02
CA GLY A 72 10.51 4.88 -24.96
C GLY A 72 11.75 5.76 -24.83
N LYS A 73 11.59 7.09 -24.75
CA LYS A 73 12.71 8.04 -24.62
C LYS A 73 13.13 8.33 -23.18
N THR A 74 12.18 8.26 -22.25
CA THR A 74 12.43 8.46 -20.82
C THR A 74 11.77 7.37 -20.00
N SER A 75 12.36 7.09 -18.84
CA SER A 75 11.84 6.12 -17.87
C SER A 75 11.94 6.73 -16.48
N HIS A 76 10.80 6.88 -15.81
CA HIS A 76 10.73 7.42 -14.46
C HIS A 76 10.05 6.41 -13.54
N THR A 77 10.72 6.08 -12.44
CA THR A 77 10.18 5.21 -11.39
C THR A 77 9.68 6.07 -10.24
N TYR A 78 8.40 5.94 -9.96
CA TYR A 78 7.74 6.59 -8.82
C TYR A 78 7.75 5.62 -7.65
N LYS A 79 8.08 6.13 -6.47
CA LYS A 79 8.05 5.40 -5.19
C LYS A 79 7.19 6.19 -4.23
N GLN A 80 6.22 5.55 -3.60
CA GLN A 80 5.31 6.19 -2.66
C GLN A 80 4.82 5.20 -1.61
N THR A 81 4.58 5.70 -0.40
CA THR A 81 3.85 4.96 0.62
C THR A 81 2.36 5.09 0.35
N VAL A 82 1.62 3.99 0.37
CA VAL A 82 0.18 3.97 0.19
C VAL A 82 -0.47 3.53 1.50
N PHE A 83 -1.46 4.31 1.93
CA PHE A 83 -2.38 3.96 2.99
C PHE A 83 -3.71 3.54 2.37
N PHE A 84 -4.15 2.32 2.65
CA PHE A 84 -5.42 1.78 2.19
C PHE A 84 -6.23 1.32 3.39
N VAL A 85 -7.48 1.76 3.43
CA VAL A 85 -8.44 1.37 4.46
C VAL A 85 -9.72 0.91 3.78
N GLU A 86 -10.19 -0.26 4.19
CA GLU A 86 -11.49 -0.77 3.85
C GLU A 86 -12.27 -0.89 5.16
N SER A 87 -13.42 -0.25 5.27
CA SER A 87 -14.26 -0.40 6.45
C SER A 87 -15.72 -0.31 6.07
N LYS A 88 -16.52 -1.20 6.64
CA LYS A 88 -17.98 -1.17 6.51
C LYS A 88 -18.62 -0.04 7.31
N LYS A 89 -17.89 0.52 8.27
CA LYS A 89 -18.32 1.59 9.18
C LYS A 89 -17.79 2.96 8.77
N LEU A 90 -16.79 3.04 7.90
CA LEU A 90 -16.39 4.33 7.31
C LEU A 90 -17.42 4.77 6.28
N ALA A 91 -18.41 5.53 6.73
CA ALA A 91 -19.08 6.50 5.87
C ALA A 91 -18.11 7.66 5.65
N LEU A 92 -17.13 7.49 4.75
CA LEU A 92 -16.30 8.62 4.33
C LEU A 92 -17.20 9.65 3.66
N PRO A 93 -17.17 10.93 4.09
CA PRO A 93 -17.84 11.98 3.35
C PRO A 93 -17.28 12.01 1.93
N GLU A 94 -18.13 12.26 0.93
CA GLU A 94 -17.65 12.49 -0.43
C GLU A 94 -16.66 13.66 -0.40
N PHE A 95 -15.41 13.38 -0.76
CA PHE A 95 -14.45 14.44 -1.02
C PHE A 95 -14.83 15.07 -2.35
N TRP A 96 -15.47 16.23 -2.31
CA TRP A 96 -15.59 17.08 -3.50
C TRP A 96 -14.19 17.63 -3.82
N MET A 97 -13.72 17.28 -5.00
CA MET A 97 -12.47 17.79 -5.59
C MET A 97 -12.81 18.73 -6.74
#